data_AF-J4D966-F1
#
_entry.id   AF-J4D966-F1
#
_cell.length_a   1.000
_cell.length_b   1.000
_cell.length_c   1.000
_cell.angle_alpha   90.00
_cell.angle_beta   90.00
_cell.angle_gamma   90.00
#
_symmetry.space_group_name_H-M   'P 1'
#
loop_
_entity.id
_entity.type
_entity.pdbx_description
1 polymer ?
#
loop_
_entity_poly.entity_id
_entity_poly.type
_entity_poly.pdbx_seq_one_letter_code
_entity_poly.pdbx_strand_id
1 'polypeptide(L)'
;MKFAILAFLAFWSAKFAAAAGSAAATVGEVNLKDLGFKLYGRHKETGSAAATSCPLGTLPERVFLHKSVKHGEHFFTWVKPVHGLVNKLVCGSHKVWEGAAGELLLDFHFFGKADDVKFVHLELLTALGGAAHAFLKFAAGASATAEVLGLAPFVAAVVDLMKKEFLGVNALPAHELLHHLAFHAGLGLKALPDAKAPAS
;
A
#
# COMPACT_ATOMS: atom_id res chain seq x y z
N MET A 1 34.27 7.37 1.79
CA MET A 1 32.88 7.87 1.70
C MET A 1 32.45 8.29 0.27
N LYS A 2 33.33 8.80 -0.60
CA LYS A 2 32.97 9.20 -1.99
C LYS A 2 32.56 8.03 -2.91
N PHE A 3 33.17 6.85 -2.77
CA PHE A 3 32.88 5.69 -3.63
C PHE A 3 31.55 4.99 -3.33
N ALA A 4 31.10 4.99 -2.07
CA ALA A 4 29.83 4.37 -1.68
C ALA A 4 28.62 5.14 -2.24
N ILE A 5 28.69 6.47 -2.29
CA ILE A 5 27.64 7.33 -2.86
C ILE A 5 27.55 7.14 -4.38
N LEU A 6 28.70 7.04 -5.06
CA LEU A 6 28.75 6.75 -6.50
C LEU A 6 28.20 5.36 -6.83
N ALA A 7 28.46 4.35 -6.01
CA ALA A 7 27.89 3.01 -6.17
C ALA A 7 26.36 3.00 -5.93
N PHE A 8 25.88 3.77 -4.95
CA PHE A 8 24.44 3.88 -4.67
C PHE A 8 23.69 4.61 -5.80
N LEU A 9 24.26 5.69 -6.31
CA LEU A 9 23.75 6.41 -7.48
C LEU A 9 23.84 5.57 -8.75
N ALA A 10 24.91 4.79 -8.95
CA ALA A 10 25.04 3.90 -10.10
C ALA A 10 24.04 2.73 -10.04
N PHE A 11 23.79 2.17 -8.85
CA PHE A 11 22.79 1.12 -8.66
C PHE A 11 21.36 1.63 -8.91
N TRP A 12 21.04 2.83 -8.40
CA TRP A 12 19.75 3.47 -8.67
C TRP A 12 19.61 3.90 -10.14
N SER A 13 20.63 4.52 -10.73
CA SER A 13 20.65 4.91 -12.15
C SER A 13 20.54 3.70 -13.08
N ALA A 14 21.18 2.57 -12.73
CA ALA A 14 21.06 1.33 -13.50
C ALA A 14 19.65 0.71 -13.38
N LYS A 15 18.98 0.85 -12.23
CA LYS A 15 17.57 0.45 -12.09
C LYS A 15 16.62 1.35 -12.88
N PHE A 16 16.86 2.65 -12.92
CA PHE A 16 16.10 3.58 -13.77
C PHE A 16 16.37 3.35 -15.27
N ALA A 17 17.62 3.07 -15.65
CA ALA A 17 17.98 2.74 -17.03
C ALA A 17 17.42 1.37 -17.46
N ALA A 18 17.31 0.39 -16.55
CA ALA A 18 16.62 -0.87 -16.83
C ALA A 18 15.11 -0.68 -17.02
N ALA A 19 14.49 0.28 -16.33
CA ALA A 19 13.10 0.68 -16.59
C ALA A 19 12.94 1.41 -17.94
N ALA A 20 13.96 2.15 -18.40
CA ALA A 20 13.95 2.82 -19.70
C ALA A 20 14.37 1.93 -20.89
N GLY A 21 15.12 0.85 -20.63
CA GLY A 21 15.76 -0.01 -21.65
C GLY A 21 15.10 -1.38 -21.84
N SER A 22 14.17 -1.79 -20.98
CA SER A 22 13.23 -2.85 -21.36
C SER A 22 12.22 -2.24 -22.34
N ALA A 23 11.97 -2.90 -23.47
CA ALA A 23 10.90 -2.51 -24.39
C ALA A 23 9.66 -2.15 -23.57
N ALA A 24 9.31 -0.86 -23.52
CA ALA A 24 8.52 -0.28 -22.45
C ALA A 24 7.34 -1.19 -22.09
N ALA A 25 7.43 -1.87 -20.95
CA ALA A 25 6.25 -2.47 -20.38
C ALA A 25 5.31 -1.29 -20.15
N THR A 26 4.25 -1.22 -20.97
CA THR A 26 3.41 -0.02 -21.06
C THR A 26 2.96 0.34 -19.66
N VAL A 27 3.31 1.52 -19.16
CA VAL A 27 2.75 1.99 -17.89
C VAL A 27 1.24 2.01 -18.02
N GLY A 28 0.54 1.53 -17.00
CA GLY A 28 -0.87 1.21 -17.12
C GLY A 28 -1.68 1.51 -15.88
N GLU A 29 -2.97 1.24 -16.03
CA GLU A 29 -3.97 1.46 -15.02
C GLU A 29 -4.14 0.22 -14.15
N VAL A 30 -4.29 0.42 -12.84
CA VAL A 30 -4.88 -0.56 -11.93
C VAL A 30 -6.29 -0.11 -11.60
N ASN A 31 -7.26 -0.98 -11.85
CA ASN A 31 -8.65 -0.76 -11.46
C ASN A 31 -8.97 -1.56 -10.18
N LEU A 32 -9.23 -0.84 -9.09
CA LEU A 32 -9.52 -1.41 -7.78
C LEU A 32 -10.78 -2.28 -7.77
N LYS A 33 -11.74 -2.08 -8.69
CA LYS A 33 -12.93 -2.95 -8.79
C LYS A 33 -12.57 -4.38 -9.19
N ASP A 34 -11.54 -4.53 -10.02
CA ASP A 34 -11.11 -5.85 -10.50
C ASP A 34 -10.37 -6.62 -9.40
N LEU A 35 -9.85 -5.89 -8.41
CA LEU A 35 -9.21 -6.48 -7.24
C LEU A 35 -10.22 -6.97 -6.21
N GLY A 36 -11.32 -6.24 -6.02
CA GLY A 36 -12.32 -6.49 -4.98
C GLY A 36 -11.72 -6.41 -3.57
N PHE A 37 -12.40 -6.99 -2.57
CA PHE A 37 -11.83 -7.20 -1.23
C PHE A 37 -11.40 -8.66 -1.10
N LYS A 38 -10.10 -8.93 -1.31
CA LYS A 38 -9.54 -10.28 -1.10
C LYS A 38 -9.08 -10.40 0.35
N LEU A 39 -9.91 -11.03 1.17
CA LEU A 39 -9.59 -11.30 2.56
C LEU A 39 -8.36 -12.19 2.64
N TYR A 40 -7.38 -11.72 3.42
CA TYR A 40 -6.19 -12.49 3.69
C TYR A 40 -6.53 -13.69 4.59
N GLY A 41 -6.48 -14.90 4.04
CA GLY A 41 -6.34 -16.11 4.85
C GLY A 41 -4.96 -16.12 5.52
N ARG A 42 -4.84 -16.70 6.72
CA ARG A 42 -3.56 -16.76 7.46
C ARG A 42 -2.45 -17.32 6.56
N HIS A 43 -1.23 -16.74 6.63
CA HIS A 43 -0.04 -17.44 6.12
C HIS A 43 0.03 -18.81 6.82
N LYS A 44 0.36 -19.87 6.08
CA LYS A 44 0.58 -21.18 6.71
C LYS A 44 1.74 -21.06 7.70
N GLU A 45 1.63 -21.79 8.81
CA GLU A 45 2.72 -21.91 9.78
C GLU A 45 4.01 -22.37 9.09
N THR A 46 5.13 -21.79 9.50
CA THR A 46 6.46 -22.15 9.03
C THR A 46 6.68 -23.66 9.25
N GLY A 47 6.99 -24.42 8.19
CA GLY A 47 7.21 -25.87 8.25
C GLY A 47 6.07 -26.74 7.70
N SER A 48 4.99 -26.15 7.19
CA SER A 48 3.94 -26.91 6.48
C SER A 48 4.46 -27.52 5.17
N ALA A 49 4.27 -28.84 4.99
CA ALA A 49 4.70 -29.58 3.79
C ALA A 49 3.88 -29.28 2.52
N ALA A 50 2.76 -28.56 2.64
CA ALA A 50 1.94 -28.19 1.50
C ALA A 50 2.39 -26.82 0.96
N ALA A 51 2.76 -26.75 -0.32
CA ALA A 51 3.12 -25.51 -0.99
C ALA A 51 2.16 -24.36 -0.62
N THR A 52 2.71 -23.21 -0.26
CA THR A 52 1.93 -21.99 -0.04
C THR A 52 1.41 -21.52 -1.39
N SER A 53 0.17 -21.90 -1.72
CA SER A 53 -0.55 -21.20 -2.79
C SER A 53 -0.74 -19.75 -2.37
N CYS A 54 -0.58 -18.81 -3.30
CA CYS A 54 -0.91 -17.41 -3.02
C CYS A 54 -2.39 -17.38 -2.58
N PRO A 55 -2.72 -16.96 -1.34
CA PRO A 55 -4.10 -16.97 -0.85
C PRO A 55 -5.03 -16.05 -1.65
N LEU A 56 -4.45 -15.26 -2.56
CA LEU A 56 -5.12 -14.26 -3.39
C LEU A 56 -5.46 -14.79 -4.79
N GLY A 57 -5.08 -16.03 -5.12
CA GLY A 57 -5.19 -16.59 -6.46
C GLY A 57 -4.31 -15.88 -7.49
N THR A 58 -4.68 -15.97 -8.77
CA THR A 58 -4.04 -15.18 -9.84
C THR A 58 -4.33 -13.70 -9.62
N LEU A 59 -3.28 -12.91 -9.47
CA LEU A 59 -3.35 -11.45 -9.40
C LEU A 59 -3.33 -10.87 -10.83
N PRO A 60 -3.93 -9.70 -11.07
CA PRO A 60 -3.73 -8.98 -12.32
C PRO A 60 -2.24 -8.73 -12.58
N GLU A 61 -1.84 -8.70 -13.84
CA GLU A 61 -0.43 -8.59 -14.29
C GLU A 61 0.35 -7.44 -13.62
N ARG A 62 -0.34 -6.35 -13.29
CA ARG A 62 0.23 -5.12 -12.73
C ARG A 62 0.17 -5.04 -11.20
N VAL A 63 -0.25 -6.11 -10.53
CA VAL A 63 -0.40 -6.17 -9.08
C VAL A 63 0.47 -7.29 -8.52
N PHE A 64 1.47 -6.89 -7.74
CA PHE A 64 2.38 -7.81 -7.05
C PHE A 64 1.76 -8.34 -5.75
N LEU A 65 1.01 -7.52 -5.03
CA LEU A 65 0.34 -7.87 -3.79
C LEU A 65 -1.03 -7.19 -3.72
N HIS A 66 -2.03 -7.89 -3.21
CA HIS A 66 -3.31 -7.29 -2.84
C HIS A 66 -3.89 -7.98 -1.61
N LYS A 67 -3.93 -7.30 -0.46
CA LYS A 67 -4.32 -7.85 0.82
C LYS A 67 -5.42 -7.02 1.45
N SER A 68 -6.52 -7.64 1.88
CA SER A 68 -7.55 -6.96 2.68
C SER A 68 -7.74 -7.60 4.05
N VAL A 69 -7.90 -6.78 5.07
CA VAL A 69 -8.19 -7.15 6.46
C VAL A 69 -9.44 -6.41 6.91
N LYS A 70 -10.49 -7.16 7.28
CA LYS A 70 -11.73 -6.59 7.82
C LYS A 70 -11.56 -6.30 9.32
N HIS A 71 -12.05 -5.15 9.77
CA HIS A 71 -12.16 -4.79 11.18
C HIS A 71 -13.48 -4.04 11.42
N GLY A 72 -14.38 -4.63 12.22
CA GLY A 72 -15.77 -4.17 12.29
C GLY A 72 -16.40 -4.18 10.90
N GLU A 73 -16.98 -3.05 10.48
CA GLU A 73 -17.57 -2.87 9.15
C GLU A 73 -16.60 -2.25 8.12
N HIS A 74 -15.35 -1.98 8.52
CA HIS A 74 -14.34 -1.36 7.67
C HIS A 74 -13.28 -2.35 7.21
N PHE A 75 -12.55 -1.97 6.18
CA PHE A 75 -11.46 -2.73 5.59
C PHE A 75 -10.19 -1.90 5.60
N PHE A 76 -9.08 -2.54 5.92
CA PHE A 76 -7.76 -2.12 5.49
C PHE A 76 -7.38 -2.93 4.26
N THR A 77 -7.04 -2.26 3.17
CA THR A 77 -6.56 -2.89 1.95
C THR A 77 -5.17 -2.36 1.61
N TRP A 78 -4.25 -3.26 1.31
CA TRP A 78 -2.89 -2.98 0.86
C TRP A 78 -2.71 -3.53 -0.56
N VAL A 79 -2.34 -2.68 -1.51
CA VAL A 79 -2.04 -3.08 -2.89
C VAL A 79 -0.63 -2.62 -3.23
N LYS A 80 0.24 -3.59 -3.53
CA LYS A 80 1.56 -3.32 -4.10
C LYS A 80 1.50 -3.52 -5.61
N PRO A 81 1.57 -2.46 -6.42
CA PRO A 81 1.70 -2.59 -7.86
C PRO A 81 3.05 -3.23 -8.23
N VAL A 82 3.13 -3.78 -9.44
CA VAL A 82 4.42 -4.12 -10.02
C VAL A 82 5.15 -2.81 -10.30
N HIS A 83 6.25 -2.56 -9.58
CA HIS A 83 7.01 -1.33 -9.69
C HIS A 83 7.42 -1.08 -11.15
N GLY A 84 7.26 0.16 -11.61
CA GLY A 84 7.56 0.54 -13.00
C GLY A 84 6.39 0.38 -13.97
N LEU A 85 5.28 -0.26 -13.58
CA LEU A 85 4.20 -0.62 -14.51
C LEU A 85 2.88 0.11 -14.28
N VAL A 86 2.78 0.94 -13.24
CA VAL A 86 1.53 1.58 -12.84
C VAL A 86 1.73 3.07 -12.63
N ASN A 87 1.04 3.88 -13.43
CA ASN A 87 1.01 5.34 -13.32
C ASN A 87 -0.41 5.89 -13.13
N LYS A 88 -1.41 5.00 -13.02
CA LYS A 88 -2.80 5.38 -12.86
C LYS A 88 -3.54 4.39 -11.98
N LEU A 89 -4.36 4.92 -11.09
CA LEU A 89 -5.21 4.17 -10.17
C LEU A 89 -6.65 4.65 -10.27
N VAL A 90 -7.57 3.72 -10.55
CA VAL A 90 -9.00 4.00 -10.65
C VAL A 90 -9.82 3.02 -9.82
N CYS A 91 -11.08 3.37 -9.57
CA CYS A 91 -12.10 2.47 -9.04
C CYS A 91 -13.32 2.52 -9.96
N GLY A 92 -13.36 1.63 -10.96
CA GLY A 92 -14.32 1.73 -12.06
C GLY A 92 -14.12 3.04 -12.84
N SER A 93 -15.16 3.86 -12.96
CA SER A 93 -15.08 5.16 -13.63
C SER A 93 -14.45 6.27 -12.77
N HIS A 94 -14.09 5.99 -11.52
CA HIS A 94 -13.59 6.99 -10.58
C HIS A 94 -12.08 7.05 -10.59
N LYS A 95 -11.52 8.23 -10.89
CA LYS A 95 -10.08 8.46 -10.78
C LYS A 95 -9.71 8.60 -9.30
N VAL A 96 -8.82 7.72 -8.83
CA VAL A 96 -8.22 7.83 -7.49
C VAL A 96 -6.95 8.66 -7.57
N TRP A 97 -6.08 8.33 -8.53
CA TRP A 97 -4.84 9.03 -8.79
C TRP A 97 -4.34 8.78 -10.21
N GLU A 98 -3.60 9.74 -10.74
CA GLU A 98 -2.90 9.65 -12.01
C GLU A 98 -1.60 10.44 -11.86
N GLY A 99 -0.48 9.77 -12.11
CA GLY A 99 0.84 10.35 -11.97
C GLY A 99 1.17 11.29 -13.11
N ALA A 100 2.02 12.28 -12.82
CA ALA A 100 2.68 13.05 -13.86
C ALA A 100 3.65 12.17 -14.66
N ALA A 101 4.20 12.70 -15.76
CA ALA A 101 5.15 11.97 -16.60
C ALA A 101 6.35 11.47 -15.77
N GLY A 102 6.59 10.15 -15.81
CA GLY A 102 7.66 9.50 -15.04
C GLY A 102 7.32 9.20 -13.59
N GLU A 103 6.13 9.57 -13.10
CA GLU A 103 5.66 9.17 -11.78
C GLU A 103 5.01 7.79 -11.80
N LEU A 104 5.28 7.01 -10.77
CA LEU A 104 4.84 5.62 -10.66
C LEU A 104 4.26 5.35 -9.27
N LEU A 105 3.23 4.52 -9.21
CA LEU A 105 2.72 4.02 -7.95
C LEU A 105 3.67 2.93 -7.42
N LEU A 106 4.11 3.10 -6.17
CA LEU A 106 4.89 2.11 -5.43
C LEU A 106 4.03 1.32 -4.46
N ASP A 107 3.09 2.02 -3.81
CA ASP A 107 2.22 1.41 -2.81
C ASP A 107 0.87 2.14 -2.69
N PHE A 108 -0.18 1.39 -2.33
CA PHE A 108 -1.52 1.88 -2.08
C PHE A 108 -2.09 1.23 -0.83
N HIS A 109 -2.57 2.07 0.08
CA HIS A 109 -3.31 1.66 1.26
C HIS A 109 -4.68 2.33 1.28
N PHE A 110 -5.70 1.56 1.63
CA PHE A 110 -7.07 2.02 1.77
C PHE A 110 -7.61 1.64 3.14
N PHE A 111 -8.33 2.56 3.77
CA PHE A 111 -9.06 2.35 5.01
C PHE A 111 -10.51 2.82 4.82
N GLY A 112 -11.47 1.97 5.12
CA GLY A 112 -12.90 2.32 5.08
C GLY A 112 -13.77 1.25 4.43
N LYS A 113 -14.92 1.66 3.90
CA LYS A 113 -15.86 0.78 3.17
C LYS A 113 -16.50 1.51 1.99
N ALA A 114 -17.13 0.76 1.09
CA ALA A 114 -17.65 1.27 -0.18
C ALA A 114 -18.61 2.46 -0.02
N ASP A 115 -19.49 2.42 0.98
CA ASP A 115 -20.56 3.43 1.15
C ASP A 115 -20.29 4.46 2.26
N ASP A 116 -19.02 4.62 2.66
CA ASP A 116 -18.64 5.51 3.77
C ASP A 116 -17.41 6.36 3.44
N VAL A 117 -16.90 7.12 4.41
CA VAL A 117 -15.61 7.79 4.31
C VAL A 117 -14.49 6.79 4.00
N LYS A 118 -13.55 7.22 3.16
CA LYS A 118 -12.40 6.42 2.74
C LYS A 118 -11.13 7.23 2.92
N PHE A 119 -10.12 6.61 3.51
CA PHE A 119 -8.79 7.19 3.62
C PHE A 119 -7.85 6.39 2.74
N VAL A 120 -7.13 7.07 1.86
CA VAL A 120 -6.19 6.47 0.91
C VAL A 120 -4.81 7.03 1.15
N HIS A 121 -3.82 6.17 1.35
CA HIS A 121 -2.41 6.52 1.31
C HIS A 121 -1.79 5.97 0.03
N LEU A 122 -1.10 6.83 -0.71
CA LEU A 122 -0.33 6.51 -1.90
C LEU A 122 1.15 6.72 -1.60
N GLU A 123 1.98 5.76 -1.98
CA GLU A 123 3.42 5.94 -2.10
C GLU A 123 3.78 5.98 -3.58
N LEU A 124 4.45 7.04 -4.00
CA LEU A 124 4.74 7.37 -5.38
C LEU A 124 6.25 7.46 -5.57
N LEU A 125 6.76 6.91 -6.66
CA LEU A 125 8.09 7.25 -7.16
C LEU A 125 7.96 8.47 -8.05
N THR A 126 8.61 9.56 -7.68
CA THR A 126 8.65 10.79 -8.47
C THR A 126 9.61 10.63 -9.66
N ALA A 127 9.43 11.46 -10.69
CA ALA A 127 10.35 11.54 -11.82
C ALA A 127 11.79 11.92 -11.41
N LEU A 128 11.97 12.55 -10.23
CA LEU A 128 13.28 12.88 -9.65
C LEU A 128 13.91 11.71 -8.88
N GLY A 129 13.23 10.56 -8.83
CA GLY A 129 13.69 9.35 -8.18
C GLY A 129 13.52 9.30 -6.66
N GLY A 130 12.84 10.29 -6.07
CA GLY A 130 12.43 10.27 -4.66
C GLY A 130 11.07 9.61 -4.45
N ALA A 131 10.85 9.04 -3.27
CA ALA A 131 9.54 8.59 -2.83
C ALA A 131 8.72 9.77 -2.27
N ALA A 132 7.46 9.89 -2.67
CA ALA A 132 6.50 10.86 -2.18
C ALA A 132 5.26 10.15 -1.64
N HIS A 133 4.64 10.73 -0.60
CA HIS A 133 3.44 10.17 0.01
C HIS A 133 2.26 11.12 -0.18
N ALA A 134 1.14 10.59 -0.65
CA ALA A 134 -0.13 11.31 -0.73
C ALA A 134 -1.13 10.72 0.26
N PHE A 135 -1.79 11.57 1.03
CA PHE A 135 -2.80 11.17 2.00
C PHE A 135 -4.12 11.81 1.58
N LEU A 136 -5.10 10.98 1.28
CA LEU A 136 -6.34 11.39 0.63
C LEU A 136 -7.52 10.96 1.49
N LYS A 137 -8.55 11.79 1.51
CA LYS A 137 -9.85 11.47 2.11
C LYS A 137 -10.95 11.66 1.08
N PHE A 138 -11.77 10.64 0.91
CA PHE A 138 -12.99 10.70 0.11
C PHE A 138 -14.18 10.66 1.06
N ALA A 139 -15.10 11.62 0.94
CA ALA A 139 -16.35 11.61 1.70
C ALA A 139 -17.26 10.43 1.29
N ALA A 140 -18.24 10.09 2.12
CA ALA A 140 -19.25 9.10 1.78
C ALA A 140 -19.97 9.50 0.49
N GLY A 141 -20.12 8.55 -0.44
CA GLY A 141 -20.69 8.81 -1.77
C GLY A 141 -19.84 9.68 -2.71
N ALA A 142 -18.69 10.21 -2.26
CA ALA A 142 -17.83 11.00 -3.13
C ALA A 142 -17.08 10.12 -4.11
N SER A 143 -17.06 10.56 -5.37
CA SER A 143 -16.69 9.71 -6.50
C SER A 143 -15.58 10.31 -7.38
N ALA A 144 -15.12 11.52 -7.11
CA ALA A 144 -14.13 12.18 -7.97
C ALA A 144 -13.15 13.12 -7.27
N THR A 145 -13.51 13.72 -6.14
CA THR A 145 -12.66 14.72 -5.48
C THR A 145 -12.23 14.22 -4.11
N ALA A 146 -10.93 13.98 -3.96
CA ALA A 146 -10.31 13.73 -2.67
C ALA A 146 -9.93 15.04 -2.00
N GLU A 147 -10.13 15.12 -0.70
CA GLU A 147 -9.47 16.08 0.18
C GLU A 147 -8.03 15.58 0.43
N VAL A 148 -7.02 16.41 0.15
CA VAL A 148 -5.62 16.10 0.47
C VAL A 148 -5.36 16.45 1.93
N LEU A 149 -4.86 15.48 2.69
CA LEU A 149 -4.51 15.61 4.10
C LEU A 149 -2.99 15.64 4.27
N GLY A 150 -2.54 16.20 5.40
CA GLY A 150 -1.21 15.93 5.93
C GLY A 150 -1.14 14.56 6.61
N LEU A 151 0.08 14.05 6.84
CA LEU A 151 0.29 12.76 7.53
C LEU A 151 -0.40 12.70 8.90
N ALA A 152 -0.19 13.72 9.75
CA ALA A 152 -0.76 13.74 11.10
C ALA A 152 -2.30 13.68 11.14
N PRO A 153 -3.05 14.54 10.42
CA PRO A 153 -4.51 14.45 10.39
C PRO A 153 -5.02 13.17 9.72
N PHE A 154 -4.30 12.63 8.72
CA PHE A 154 -4.65 11.33 8.13
C PHE A 154 -4.53 10.20 9.15
N VAL A 155 -3.40 10.11 9.85
CA VAL A 155 -3.14 9.09 10.87
C VAL A 155 -4.18 9.15 11.98
N ALA A 156 -4.49 10.35 12.48
CA ALA A 156 -5.54 10.53 13.50
C ALA A 156 -6.89 10.02 13.01
N ALA A 157 -7.30 10.40 11.81
CA ALA A 157 -8.59 9.99 11.25
C ALA A 157 -8.67 8.47 10.99
N VAL A 158 -7.57 7.84 10.56
CA VAL A 158 -7.51 6.38 10.40
C VAL A 158 -7.58 5.67 11.75
N VAL A 159 -6.90 6.17 12.79
CA VAL A 159 -7.01 5.62 14.15
C VAL A 159 -8.44 5.77 14.68
N ASP A 160 -9.11 6.89 14.43
CA ASP A 160 -10.50 7.09 14.82
C ASP A 160 -11.46 6.16 14.06
N LEU A 161 -11.18 5.88 12.79
CA LEU A 161 -11.98 4.97 11.97
C LEU A 161 -11.79 3.50 12.36
N MET A 162 -10.54 3.05 12.41
CA MET A 162 -10.18 1.65 12.62
C MET A 162 -10.12 1.28 14.10
N LYS A 163 -10.05 2.26 14.99
CA LYS A 163 -9.81 2.12 16.43
C LYS A 163 -8.46 1.47 16.74
N LYS A 164 -8.02 1.55 17.99
CA LYS A 164 -6.72 1.02 18.42
C LYS A 164 -6.67 -0.51 18.34
N GLU A 165 -7.82 -1.17 18.47
CA GLU A 165 -7.99 -2.62 18.44
C GLU A 165 -7.60 -3.21 17.08
N PHE A 166 -7.71 -2.44 16.00
CA PHE A 166 -7.27 -2.85 14.67
C PHE A 166 -5.78 -3.24 14.66
N LEU A 167 -4.93 -2.54 15.39
CA LEU A 167 -3.48 -2.80 15.41
C LEU A 167 -3.11 -4.11 16.10
N GLY A 168 -4.04 -4.69 16.87
CA GLY A 168 -3.90 -6.03 17.46
C GLY A 168 -4.33 -7.16 16.52
N VAL A 169 -4.74 -6.88 15.27
CA VAL A 169 -5.10 -7.92 14.31
C VAL A 169 -3.84 -8.63 13.82
N ASN A 170 -3.65 -9.89 14.24
CA ASN A 170 -2.49 -10.74 13.91
C ASN A 170 -2.20 -10.92 12.41
N ALA A 171 -3.13 -10.52 11.53
CA ALA A 171 -2.97 -10.59 10.08
C ALA A 171 -2.41 -9.29 9.47
N LEU A 172 -2.09 -8.27 10.26
CA LEU A 172 -1.52 -7.03 9.73
C LEU A 172 -0.07 -7.23 9.29
N PRO A 173 0.30 -6.75 8.08
CA PRO A 173 1.70 -6.80 7.64
C PRO A 173 2.55 -5.82 8.44
N ALA A 174 3.80 -6.15 8.77
CA ALA A 174 4.76 -5.13 9.18
C ALA A 174 4.99 -4.14 8.03
N HIS A 175 4.41 -2.95 8.16
CA HIS A 175 4.52 -1.86 7.18
C HIS A 175 4.69 -0.53 7.92
N GLU A 176 5.48 0.40 7.36
CA GLU A 176 5.81 1.67 8.02
C GLU A 176 4.58 2.51 8.37
N LEU A 177 3.55 2.50 7.51
CA LEU A 177 2.28 3.15 7.81
C LEU A 177 1.63 2.61 9.10
N LEU A 178 1.69 1.29 9.33
CA LEU A 178 1.13 0.69 10.53
C LEU A 178 1.97 1.02 11.77
N HIS A 179 3.28 1.21 11.64
CA HIS A 179 4.12 1.74 12.72
C HIS A 179 3.69 3.16 13.12
N HIS A 180 3.44 4.04 12.14
CA HIS A 180 2.96 5.40 12.42
C HIS A 180 1.58 5.40 13.10
N LEU A 181 0.66 4.52 12.66
CA LEU A 181 -0.63 4.34 13.32
C LEU A 181 -0.47 3.85 14.77
N ALA A 182 0.41 2.88 15.02
CA ALA A 182 0.67 2.34 16.35
C ALA A 182 1.29 3.37 17.31
N PHE A 183 2.20 4.21 16.79
CA PHE A 183 2.76 5.31 17.57
C PHE A 183 1.67 6.33 17.94
N HIS A 184 0.83 6.73 16.98
CA HIS A 184 -0.24 7.69 17.24
C HIS A 184 -1.34 7.17 18.18
N ALA A 185 -1.66 5.88 18.10
CA ALA A 185 -2.58 5.22 19.02
C ALA A 185 -2.01 5.05 20.46
N GLY A 186 -0.79 5.51 20.73
CA GLY A 186 -0.15 5.44 22.05
C GLY A 186 0.32 4.05 22.45
N LEU A 187 0.41 3.11 21.50
CA LEU A 187 0.76 1.71 21.77
C LEU A 187 2.27 1.43 21.65
N GLY A 188 3.03 2.34 21.02
CA GLY A 188 4.45 2.20 20.76
C GLY A 188 4.79 1.13 19.70
N LEU A 189 6.07 1.03 19.33
CA LEU A 189 6.54 0.15 18.24
C LEU A 189 6.37 -1.35 18.53
N LYS A 190 6.23 -1.76 19.80
CA LYS A 190 6.12 -3.16 20.23
C LYS A 190 4.71 -3.76 20.04
N ALA A 191 3.75 -2.95 19.58
CA ALA A 191 2.36 -3.34 19.48
C ALA A 191 2.00 -4.10 18.19
N LEU A 192 2.86 -4.07 17.16
CA LEU A 192 2.59 -4.82 15.93
C LEU A 192 2.86 -6.33 16.14
N PRO A 193 2.07 -7.22 15.49
CA PRO A 193 2.15 -8.67 15.68
C PRO A 193 3.54 -9.26 15.47
N ASP A 194 4.32 -8.69 14.53
CA ASP A 194 5.67 -9.16 14.19
C ASP A 194 6.76 -8.70 15.18
N ALA A 195 6.42 -7.83 16.15
CA ALA A 195 7.35 -7.38 17.20
C ALA A 195 7.42 -8.35 18.39
N LYS A 196 6.50 -9.32 18.48
CA LYS A 196 6.65 -10.46 19.38
C LYS A 196 7.52 -11.47 18.66
N ALA A 197 8.78 -11.58 19.09
CA ALA A 197 9.64 -12.69 18.72
C ALA A 197 8.85 -14.01 18.83
N PRO A 198 9.03 -14.97 17.91
CA PRO A 198 8.44 -16.29 18.08
C PRO A 198 8.83 -16.79 19.46
N ALA A 199 7.84 -17.13 20.28
CA ALA A 199 8.09 -17.80 21.54
C ALA A 199 8.85 -19.08 21.21
N SER A 200 10.09 -19.15 21.70
CA SER A 200 10.96 -20.33 21.66
C SER A 200 10.28 -21.53 22.32
#